data_AF-A0A4Y2QYC2-F1
#
_entry.id   AF-A0A4Y2QYC2-F1
#
_cell.length_a   1.000
_cell.length_b   1.000
_cell.length_c   1.000
_cell.angle_alpha   90.00
_cell.angle_beta   90.00
_cell.angle_gamma   90.00
#
_symmetry.space_group_name_H-M   'P 1'
#
loop_
_entity.id
_entity.type
_entity.pdbx_description
1 polymer ?
#
loop_
_entity_poly.entity_id
_entity_poly.type
_entity_poly.pdbx_seq_one_letter_code
_entity_poly.pdbx_strand_id
1 'polypeptide(L)'
;MNDPPKLMGLKLELSDSEMVKISIRKESLYCRCLVRLHLLLATGNRNVCTPNLVAYLPTRTINDLAALSRYHPYSSQPKVANLYMFLSTGRCTFLDLGDYDLDLEKERDMLLKIMSEGGFRSLRFLNVCTDFFASTNFIGEMICSSPQLEEFHSGVFLDLDFFKNCKKLRCLRLFDFFESDKENLSIDLSLLKSLKKLEVFHVSNMDGSPELVATVLENCPNLISLGIVDSLDALEIIYRNAVNKYNTFRTDGFCDFFLRRCLWGMSEETRIKYSDLDWYKNKFPEKVKIAVSLCPLVEELVIRVYHKDSFEYLKNLKKLSFLCIDFKNCDSDYLPAFISLLQKIGSQLKHLFLDLNSSFPVETIFDYCPNLEALQIGHANFATAGKPTRAYSNVSVKKLSVSYPEKENLLFLVGICKRLTHLVVDVAPCLDDALMRAILNLNSLAELEMAGFRICSLSKDCLRMFLGKATSLKRLSVRNNFPRRNFLDLFHYLELVDHSFDTADLISELKLNVEYVSFKDILTENFFTCKLSCNIF
;
A
#
# COMPACT_ATOMS: atom_id res chain seq x y z
N MET A 1 -1.62 23.56 -2.40
CA MET A 1 -1.26 22.13 -2.24
C MET A 1 0.23 22.03 -2.51
N ASN A 2 1.04 21.71 -1.49
CA ASN A 2 2.45 21.35 -1.68
C ASN A 2 2.49 19.81 -1.71
N ASP A 3 3.02 19.22 -2.78
CA ASP A 3 3.29 17.78 -2.82
C ASP A 3 4.19 17.38 -1.63
N PRO A 4 4.00 16.19 -1.03
CA PRO A 4 4.97 15.66 -0.09
C PRO A 4 6.35 15.56 -0.77
N PRO A 5 7.46 15.74 -0.04
CA PRO A 5 8.79 15.60 -0.60
C PRO A 5 8.92 14.20 -1.22
N LYS A 6 9.16 14.13 -2.53
CA LYS A 6 9.54 12.88 -3.21
C LYS A 6 10.83 12.38 -2.55
N LEU A 7 10.74 11.25 -1.84
CA LEU A 7 11.89 10.56 -1.24
C LEU A 7 12.96 10.33 -2.32
N MET A 8 14.19 10.76 -2.03
CA MET A 8 15.34 10.65 -2.92
C MET A 8 15.77 9.18 -3.02
N GLY A 9 15.95 8.68 -4.25
CA GLY A 9 16.58 7.38 -4.50
C GLY A 9 18.09 7.43 -4.29
N LEU A 10 18.53 7.50 -3.04
CA LEU A 10 19.94 7.49 -2.64
C LEU A 10 20.41 6.05 -2.35
N LYS A 11 21.53 5.64 -2.96
CA LYS A 11 22.24 4.40 -2.62
C LYS A 11 23.64 4.73 -2.10
N LEU A 12 23.94 4.27 -0.89
CA LEU A 12 25.26 4.38 -0.26
C LEU A 12 26.02 3.07 -0.48
N GLU A 13 27.19 3.14 -1.13
CA GLU A 13 28.09 2.00 -1.27
C GLU A 13 29.28 2.19 -0.32
N LEU A 14 29.47 1.23 0.59
CA LEU A 14 30.65 1.17 1.46
C LEU A 14 31.82 0.59 0.65
N SER A 15 32.97 1.24 0.71
CA SER A 15 34.23 0.72 0.15
C SER A 15 35.22 0.50 1.28
N ASP A 16 36.09 -0.51 1.14
CA ASP A 16 37.10 -0.90 2.14
C ASP A 16 38.24 0.13 2.35
N SER A 17 38.15 1.30 1.71
CA SER A 17 38.99 2.47 2.00
C SER A 17 38.11 3.56 2.60
N GLU A 18 38.63 4.32 3.57
CA GLU A 18 37.95 5.35 4.40
C GLU A 18 37.22 6.50 3.65
N MET A 19 36.91 6.36 2.36
CA MET A 19 35.96 7.19 1.63
C MET A 19 34.74 6.36 1.18
N VAL A 20 33.59 6.66 1.77
CA VAL A 20 32.28 6.22 1.27
C VAL A 20 32.11 6.76 -0.15
N LYS A 21 32.05 5.86 -1.14
CA LYS A 21 31.67 6.22 -2.50
C LYS A 21 30.16 6.27 -2.57
N ILE A 22 29.61 7.47 -2.48
CA ILE A 22 28.21 7.70 -2.83
C ILE A 22 28.13 7.61 -4.36
N SER A 23 27.47 6.58 -4.88
CA SER A 23 27.20 6.46 -6.32
C SER A 23 26.05 7.40 -6.68
N ILE A 24 26.40 8.64 -7.02
CA ILE A 24 25.45 9.74 -7.29
C ILE A 24 25.22 9.87 -8.80
N ARG A 25 24.13 9.32 -9.35
CA ARG A 25 23.71 9.64 -10.74
C ARG A 25 22.47 10.54 -10.78
N LYS A 26 22.61 11.64 -11.54
CA LYS A 26 21.62 12.72 -11.85
C LYS A 26 20.87 13.35 -10.68
N GLU A 27 21.48 13.43 -9.50
CA GLU A 27 20.94 14.26 -8.42
C GLU A 27 21.21 15.75 -8.65
N SER A 28 20.23 16.59 -8.31
CA SER A 28 20.38 18.04 -8.34
C SER A 28 21.53 18.50 -7.42
N LEU A 29 22.13 19.65 -7.71
CA LEU A 29 23.13 20.26 -6.82
C LEU A 29 22.62 20.37 -5.38
N TYR A 30 21.33 20.64 -5.21
CA TYR A 30 20.65 20.71 -3.91
C TYR A 30 20.77 19.40 -3.11
N CYS A 31 20.48 18.25 -3.72
CA CYS A 31 20.60 16.94 -3.08
C CYS A 31 22.03 16.67 -2.59
N ARG A 32 23.03 16.95 -3.44
CA ARG A 32 24.45 16.78 -3.11
C ARG A 32 24.87 17.68 -1.95
N CYS A 33 24.40 18.92 -1.95
CA CYS A 33 24.64 19.86 -0.86
C CYS A 33 23.97 19.40 0.45
N LEU A 34 22.73 18.90 0.37
CA LEU A 34 22.00 18.35 1.53
C LEU A 34 22.74 17.16 2.15
N VAL A 35 23.18 16.19 1.34
CA VAL A 35 23.92 15.02 1.83
C VAL A 35 25.24 15.44 2.48
N ARG A 36 26.00 16.34 1.83
CA ARG A 36 27.25 16.86 2.43
C ARG A 36 26.99 17.61 3.73
N LEU A 37 25.96 18.45 3.77
CA LEU A 37 25.59 19.17 4.98
C LEU A 37 25.17 18.19 6.08
N HIS A 38 24.39 17.16 5.75
CA HIS A 38 24.01 16.12 6.69
C HIS A 38 25.25 15.40 7.28
N LEU A 39 26.21 15.02 6.44
CA LEU A 39 27.46 14.39 6.86
C LEU A 39 28.34 15.31 7.71
N LEU A 40 28.44 16.60 7.34
CA LEU A 40 29.16 17.61 8.14
C LEU A 40 28.49 17.79 9.51
N LEU A 41 27.16 17.84 9.53
CA LEU A 41 26.41 17.89 10.78
C LEU A 41 26.56 16.59 11.57
N ALA A 42 26.75 15.43 10.95
CA ALA A 42 26.93 14.14 11.63
C ALA A 42 28.34 13.94 12.23
N THR A 43 29.36 14.44 11.53
CA THR A 43 30.77 14.32 11.93
C THR A 43 31.22 15.46 12.85
N GLY A 44 30.62 16.65 12.70
CA GLY A 44 30.80 17.76 13.62
C GLY A 44 30.18 17.44 14.98
N ASN A 45 30.82 17.89 16.05
CA ASN A 45 30.33 17.79 17.42
C ASN A 45 28.97 18.54 17.51
N ARG A 46 27.86 17.84 17.23
CA ARG A 46 26.47 18.37 17.17
C ARG A 46 26.09 19.17 18.42
N ASN A 47 26.78 18.91 19.52
CA ASN A 47 26.55 19.51 20.83
C ASN A 47 27.26 20.86 21.03
N VAL A 48 28.03 21.39 20.07
CA VAL A 48 28.94 22.53 20.30
C VAL A 48 28.63 23.77 19.44
N CYS A 49 27.84 23.67 18.37
CA CYS A 49 27.48 24.85 17.56
C CYS A 49 26.38 25.68 18.26
N THR A 50 26.80 26.60 19.12
CA THR A 50 26.02 27.76 19.54
C THR A 50 26.49 28.98 18.72
N PRO A 51 25.63 29.60 17.90
CA PRO A 51 24.21 29.31 17.69
C PRO A 51 23.93 28.10 16.76
N ASN A 52 22.73 27.51 16.90
CA ASN A 52 22.26 26.42 16.03
C ASN A 52 22.16 26.90 14.57
N LEU A 53 23.12 26.52 13.73
CA LEU A 53 23.20 26.96 12.33
C LEU A 53 21.99 26.50 11.49
N VAL A 54 21.30 25.42 11.90
CA VAL A 54 20.09 24.92 11.25
C VAL A 54 18.94 25.92 11.36
N ALA A 55 18.94 26.78 12.40
CA ALA A 55 17.91 27.80 12.60
C ALA A 55 17.87 28.87 11.48
N TYR A 56 18.92 28.98 10.66
CA TYR A 56 18.95 29.90 9.52
C TYR A 56 18.51 29.25 8.21
N LEU A 57 18.34 27.93 8.17
CA LEU A 57 17.93 27.21 6.95
C LEU A 57 16.42 27.41 6.68
N PRO A 58 15.98 27.35 5.41
CA PRO A 58 14.55 27.28 5.09
C PRO A 58 13.89 26.02 5.66
N THR A 59 12.60 26.10 6.04
CA THR A 59 11.82 24.96 6.57
C THR A 59 11.89 23.73 5.67
N ARG A 60 11.82 23.91 4.35
CA ARG A 60 11.95 22.80 3.39
C ARG A 60 13.28 22.07 3.55
N THR A 61 14.37 22.81 3.68
CA THR A 61 15.72 22.25 3.88
C THR A 61 15.85 21.53 5.21
N ILE A 62 15.21 22.04 6.28
CA ILE A 62 15.17 21.35 7.58
C ILE A 62 14.47 19.99 7.44
N ASN A 63 13.30 19.94 6.80
CA ASN A 63 12.57 18.69 6.61
C ASN A 63 13.38 17.69 5.75
N ASP A 64 14.01 18.16 4.67
CA ASP A 64 14.85 17.31 3.82
C ASP A 64 16.05 16.76 4.61
N LEU A 65 16.68 17.55 5.49
CA LEU A 65 17.77 17.10 6.36
C LEU A 65 17.30 16.12 7.45
N ALA A 66 16.11 16.33 8.02
CA ALA A 66 15.51 15.43 9.00
C ALA A 66 15.09 14.09 8.36
N ALA A 67 14.69 14.09 7.08
CA ALA A 67 14.47 12.84 6.35
C ALA A 67 15.78 12.08 6.12
N LEU A 68 16.87 12.80 5.81
CA LEU A 68 18.20 12.20 5.61
C LEU A 68 18.80 11.58 6.89
N SER A 69 18.40 12.01 8.09
CA SER A 69 18.97 11.45 9.33
C SER A 69 18.62 10.00 9.61
N ARG A 70 17.72 9.40 8.82
CA ARG A 70 17.48 7.96 8.80
C ARG A 70 18.61 7.17 8.15
N TYR A 71 19.28 7.79 7.19
CA TYR A 71 20.32 7.17 6.38
C TYR A 71 21.69 7.51 6.95
N HIS A 72 22.02 6.92 8.10
CA HIS A 72 23.35 7.11 8.68
C HIS A 72 24.31 6.00 8.18
N PRO A 73 25.34 6.33 7.38
CA PRO A 73 26.20 5.32 6.75
C PRO A 73 27.04 4.49 7.75
N TYR A 74 27.15 4.93 9.00
CA TYR A 74 28.05 4.35 10.00
C TYR A 74 27.34 3.70 11.20
N SER A 75 26.00 3.69 11.24
CA SER A 75 25.27 2.99 12.29
C SER A 75 24.18 2.13 11.67
N SER A 76 24.02 0.92 12.21
CA SER A 76 22.96 0.00 11.79
C SER A 76 21.55 0.55 12.06
N GLN A 77 21.41 1.53 12.95
CA GLN A 77 20.14 2.17 13.31
C GLN A 77 20.30 3.70 13.48
N PRO A 78 19.29 4.49 13.07
CA PRO A 78 19.27 5.93 13.30
C PRO A 78 18.84 6.26 14.74
N LYS A 79 19.47 7.26 15.36
CA LYS A 79 19.19 7.74 16.73
C LYS A 79 18.39 9.03 16.71
N VAL A 80 17.44 9.23 17.63
CA VAL A 80 16.68 10.49 17.70
C VAL A 80 17.57 11.66 18.09
N ALA A 81 18.67 11.42 18.80
CA ALA A 81 19.70 12.44 19.04
C ALA A 81 20.14 13.17 17.75
N ASN A 82 20.09 12.48 16.61
CA ASN A 82 20.41 13.05 15.30
C ASN A 82 19.38 14.09 14.82
N LEU A 83 18.16 14.04 15.36
CA LEU A 83 17.06 14.94 15.04
C LEU A 83 17.02 16.20 15.90
N TYR A 84 17.74 16.23 17.04
CA TYR A 84 17.65 17.31 18.03
C TYR A 84 17.81 18.71 17.42
N MET A 85 18.85 18.92 16.61
CA MET A 85 19.12 20.23 16.01
C MET A 85 18.03 20.69 15.02
N PHE A 86 17.34 19.74 14.37
CA PHE A 86 16.26 20.05 13.44
C PHE A 86 14.96 20.36 14.20
N LEU A 87 14.64 19.54 15.20
CA LEU A 87 13.42 19.66 16.00
C LEU A 87 13.44 20.88 16.90
N SER A 88 14.57 21.18 17.55
CA SER A 88 14.74 22.37 18.40
C SER A 88 14.52 23.71 17.67
N THR A 89 14.52 23.72 16.33
CA THR A 89 14.14 24.93 15.57
C THR A 89 12.66 25.27 15.68
N GLY A 90 11.81 24.33 16.10
CA GLY A 90 10.35 24.48 16.11
C GLY A 90 9.71 24.59 14.72
N ARG A 91 10.50 24.44 13.64
CA ARG A 91 10.06 24.62 12.24
C ARG A 91 9.93 23.31 11.47
N CYS A 92 10.28 22.18 12.08
CA CYS A 92 10.09 20.87 11.46
C CYS A 92 8.59 20.62 11.25
N THR A 93 8.18 20.30 10.02
CA THR A 93 6.77 20.03 9.70
C THR A 93 6.49 18.56 9.44
N PHE A 94 7.53 17.74 9.25
CA PHE A 94 7.42 16.32 8.96
C PHE A 94 8.39 15.54 9.85
N LEU A 95 7.86 14.66 10.68
CA LEU A 95 8.64 13.79 11.55
C LEU A 95 8.14 12.37 11.37
N ASP A 96 9.03 11.44 11.07
CA ASP A 96 8.68 10.04 11.00
C ASP A 96 9.78 9.22 11.63
N LEU A 97 9.34 8.54 12.69
CA LEU A 97 10.12 7.80 13.65
C LEU A 97 9.98 6.29 13.44
N GLY A 98 9.26 5.82 12.41
CA GLY A 98 9.02 4.38 12.20
C GLY A 98 10.31 3.56 12.05
N ASP A 99 11.36 4.16 11.49
CA ASP A 99 12.65 3.50 11.28
C ASP A 99 13.65 3.72 12.45
N TYR A 100 13.25 4.43 13.50
CA TYR A 100 14.13 4.76 14.62
C TYR A 100 14.00 3.70 15.71
N ASP A 101 15.15 3.22 16.19
CA ASP A 101 15.20 2.45 17.43
C ASP A 101 15.04 3.44 18.59
N LEU A 102 13.79 3.68 18.95
CA LEU A 102 13.43 4.53 20.07
C LEU A 102 13.72 3.77 21.37
N ASP A 103 14.99 3.77 21.79
CA ASP A 103 15.34 3.48 23.18
C ASP A 103 14.86 4.65 24.04
N LEU A 104 13.56 4.64 24.33
CA LEU A 104 12.89 5.73 25.01
C LEU A 104 13.45 5.96 26.41
N GLU A 105 14.01 4.95 27.08
CA GLU A 105 14.66 5.18 28.36
C GLU A 105 15.85 6.13 28.24
N LYS A 106 16.58 6.08 27.11
CA LYS A 106 17.75 6.94 26.86
C LYS A 106 17.40 8.26 26.18
N GLU A 107 16.39 8.27 25.32
CA GLU A 107 16.08 9.44 24.47
C GLU A 107 14.88 10.27 24.94
N ARG A 108 14.11 9.80 25.94
CA ARG A 108 12.93 10.49 26.48
C ARG A 108 13.24 11.88 27.01
N ASP A 109 14.26 12.04 27.84
CA ASP A 109 14.59 13.35 28.42
C ASP A 109 14.90 14.40 27.35
N MET A 110 15.58 13.98 26.29
CA MET A 110 15.90 14.84 25.17
C MET A 110 14.64 15.22 24.39
N LEU A 111 13.74 14.27 24.14
CA LEU A 111 12.47 14.53 23.47
C LEU A 111 11.54 15.40 24.31
N LEU A 112 11.47 15.19 25.62
CA LEU A 112 10.76 16.05 26.56
C LEU A 112 11.31 17.48 26.51
N LYS A 113 12.64 17.63 26.49
CA LYS A 113 13.29 18.92 26.31
C LYS A 113 12.88 19.57 24.99
N ILE A 114 12.97 18.86 23.87
CA ILE A 114 12.52 19.34 22.54
C ILE A 114 11.06 19.81 22.61
N MET A 115 10.18 19.03 23.22
CA MET A 115 8.76 19.37 23.38
C MET A 115 8.56 20.65 24.19
N SER A 116 9.26 20.77 25.32
CA SER A 116 9.22 21.96 26.18
C SER A 116 9.75 23.23 25.49
N GLU A 117 10.70 23.06 24.56
CA GLU A 117 11.28 24.12 23.74
C GLU A 117 10.39 24.45 22.52
N GLY A 118 9.23 23.80 22.38
CA GLY A 118 8.28 24.04 21.30
C GLY A 118 8.66 23.40 19.97
N GLY A 119 9.52 22.38 19.99
CA GLY A 119 10.07 21.75 18.79
C GLY A 119 9.01 21.13 17.85
N PHE A 120 7.85 20.74 18.39
CA PHE A 120 6.76 20.13 17.62
C PHE A 120 5.63 21.08 17.24
N ARG A 121 5.75 22.37 17.56
CA ARG A 121 4.67 23.35 17.34
C ARG A 121 4.24 23.49 15.87
N SER A 122 5.16 23.28 14.94
CA SER A 122 4.91 23.36 13.49
C SER A 122 4.66 22.00 12.83
N LEU A 123 4.60 20.92 13.61
CA LEU A 123 4.52 19.57 13.08
C LEU A 123 3.15 19.36 12.40
N ARG A 124 3.17 18.90 11.15
CA ARG A 124 1.97 18.61 10.33
C ARG A 124 1.82 17.12 10.06
N PHE A 125 2.92 16.38 10.01
CA PHE A 125 2.95 14.93 9.86
C PHE A 125 3.79 14.31 10.97
N LEU A 126 3.24 13.30 11.64
CA LEU A 126 3.93 12.51 12.66
C LEU A 126 3.66 11.02 12.42
N ASN A 127 4.71 10.23 12.24
CA ASN A 127 4.64 8.78 12.22
C ASN A 127 5.43 8.17 13.37
N VAL A 128 4.81 7.29 14.15
CA VAL A 128 5.41 6.57 15.29
C VAL A 128 5.07 5.08 15.14
N CYS A 129 5.66 4.41 14.14
CA CYS A 129 5.48 2.98 13.89
C CYS A 129 6.67 2.17 14.44
N THR A 130 6.97 2.31 15.72
CA THR A 130 8.08 1.57 16.36
C THR A 130 7.55 0.43 17.21
N ASP A 131 8.17 -0.74 17.08
CA ASP A 131 7.71 -2.01 17.64
C ASP A 131 7.87 -2.18 19.16
N PHE A 132 8.39 -1.19 19.90
CA PHE A 132 8.83 -1.43 21.28
C PHE A 132 8.52 -0.28 22.26
N PHE A 133 7.80 -0.63 23.33
CA PHE A 133 7.73 0.03 24.65
C PHE A 133 7.43 1.53 24.72
N ALA A 134 6.95 2.14 23.64
CA ALA A 134 6.48 3.51 23.70
C ALA A 134 5.27 3.62 24.60
N SER A 135 5.47 4.24 25.77
CA SER A 135 4.38 4.64 26.65
C SER A 135 3.40 5.46 25.82
N THR A 136 2.16 4.96 25.70
CA THR A 136 1.07 5.66 24.99
C THR A 136 0.92 7.10 25.48
N ASN A 137 1.17 7.34 26.77
CA ASN A 137 1.20 8.68 27.38
C ASN A 137 2.27 9.58 26.75
N PHE A 138 3.47 9.05 26.52
CA PHE A 138 4.55 9.82 25.92
C PHE A 138 4.24 10.19 24.46
N ILE A 139 3.70 9.27 23.67
CA ILE A 139 3.21 9.60 22.32
C ILE A 139 2.08 10.64 22.41
N GLY A 140 1.19 10.49 23.40
CA GLY A 140 0.15 11.46 23.72
C GLY A 140 0.67 12.88 23.99
N GLU A 141 1.76 13.01 24.75
CA GLU A 141 2.47 14.29 25.00
C GLU A 141 3.01 14.89 23.69
N MET A 142 3.57 14.06 22.80
CA MET A 142 4.05 14.52 21.48
C MET A 142 2.90 15.07 20.62
N ILE A 143 1.77 14.37 20.60
CA ILE A 143 0.57 14.80 19.87
C ILE A 143 0.04 16.11 20.47
N CYS A 144 -0.06 16.20 21.80
CA CYS A 144 -0.53 17.40 22.48
C CYS A 144 0.38 18.62 22.21
N SER A 145 1.68 18.38 22.01
CA SER A 145 2.67 19.40 21.63
C SER A 145 2.63 19.78 20.14
N SER A 146 1.76 19.15 19.35
CA SER A 146 1.65 19.27 17.88
C SER A 146 0.29 19.83 17.42
N PRO A 147 -0.11 21.06 17.78
CA PRO A 147 -1.45 21.59 17.46
C PRO A 147 -1.72 21.80 15.96
N GLN A 148 -0.68 21.79 15.12
CA GLN A 148 -0.78 21.93 13.66
C GLN A 148 -0.87 20.59 12.93
N LEU A 149 -0.96 19.48 13.66
CA LEU A 149 -0.95 18.14 13.11
C LEU A 149 -2.12 17.92 12.15
N GLU A 150 -1.79 17.46 10.95
CA GLU A 150 -2.72 17.14 9.86
C GLU A 150 -2.78 15.64 9.63
N GLU A 151 -1.67 14.93 9.80
CA GLU A 151 -1.58 13.48 9.61
C GLU A 151 -0.82 12.83 10.76
N PHE A 152 -1.41 11.78 11.33
CA PHE A 152 -0.82 11.01 12.40
C PHE A 152 -0.93 9.52 12.12
N HIS A 153 0.20 8.83 12.15
CA HIS A 153 0.30 7.39 12.01
C HIS A 153 1.00 6.79 13.24
N SER A 154 0.50 5.67 13.73
CA SER A 154 1.07 4.98 14.89
C SER A 154 0.95 3.47 14.73
N GLY A 155 1.95 2.74 15.23
CA GLY A 155 1.92 1.28 15.39
C GLY A 155 1.29 0.81 16.72
N VAL A 156 0.80 1.75 17.52
CA VAL A 156 0.06 1.49 18.76
C VAL A 156 -1.26 2.26 18.80
N PHE A 157 -2.25 1.68 19.45
CA PHE A 157 -3.51 2.35 19.75
C PHE A 157 -3.31 3.46 20.81
N LEU A 158 -4.02 4.57 20.65
CA LEU A 158 -3.91 5.76 21.52
C LEU A 158 -5.29 6.27 21.89
N ASP A 159 -5.40 6.85 23.08
CA ASP A 159 -6.59 7.59 23.48
C ASP A 159 -6.83 8.78 22.51
N LEU A 160 -8.06 8.90 22.02
CA LEU A 160 -8.45 9.98 21.13
C LEU A 160 -8.38 11.36 21.82
N ASP A 161 -8.38 11.39 23.16
CA ASP A 161 -8.21 12.60 23.98
C ASP A 161 -6.92 13.38 23.67
N PHE A 162 -5.85 12.69 23.26
CA PHE A 162 -4.61 13.34 22.87
C PHE A 162 -4.79 14.23 21.64
N PHE A 163 -5.76 13.94 20.77
CA PHE A 163 -6.00 14.69 19.54
C PHE A 163 -6.94 15.89 19.71
N LYS A 164 -7.44 16.16 20.92
CA LYS A 164 -8.41 17.26 21.15
C LYS A 164 -7.93 18.63 20.65
N ASN A 165 -6.63 18.87 20.65
CA ASN A 165 -6.01 20.12 20.18
C ASN A 165 -5.64 20.11 18.69
N CYS A 166 -5.70 18.96 18.02
CA CYS A 166 -5.31 18.77 16.62
C CYS A 166 -6.46 19.10 15.66
N LYS A 167 -6.95 20.35 15.66
CA LYS A 167 -8.12 20.77 14.86
C LYS A 167 -7.90 20.73 13.33
N LYS A 168 -6.67 20.51 12.88
CA LYS A 168 -6.31 20.35 11.48
C LYS A 168 -6.17 18.89 11.05
N LEU A 169 -6.34 17.94 11.98
CA LEU A 169 -6.17 16.53 11.71
C LEU A 169 -7.15 16.07 10.63
N ARG A 170 -6.60 15.54 9.54
CA ARG A 170 -7.30 14.99 8.39
C ARG A 170 -7.05 13.50 8.18
N CYS A 171 -5.93 12.98 8.66
CA CYS A 171 -5.60 11.56 8.55
C CYS A 171 -5.14 11.03 9.91
N LEU A 172 -5.86 10.03 10.43
CA LEU A 172 -5.51 9.31 11.65
C LEU A 172 -5.43 7.82 11.32
N ARG A 173 -4.25 7.21 11.51
CA ARG A 173 -4.02 5.79 11.29
C ARG A 173 -3.38 5.18 12.53
N LEU A 174 -4.08 4.26 13.16
CA LEU A 174 -3.63 3.51 14.32
C LEU A 174 -3.55 2.05 13.88
N PHE A 175 -2.35 1.63 13.51
CA PHE A 175 -2.07 0.23 13.24
C PHE A 175 -1.84 -0.45 14.58
N ASP A 176 -2.48 -1.58 14.81
CA ASP A 176 -2.17 -2.45 15.93
C ASP A 176 -1.41 -3.65 15.39
N PHE A 177 -0.09 -3.66 15.58
CA PHE A 177 0.76 -4.77 15.14
C PHE A 177 0.75 -5.94 16.12
N PHE A 178 0.26 -5.74 17.34
CA PHE A 178 0.31 -6.74 18.40
C PHE A 178 -1.09 -7.21 18.72
N GLU A 179 -1.36 -8.50 18.52
CA GLU A 179 -2.67 -9.10 18.83
C GLU A 179 -3.01 -9.13 20.34
N SER A 180 -2.22 -8.48 21.18
CA SER A 180 -2.37 -8.50 22.64
C SER A 180 -3.59 -7.69 23.08
N ASP A 181 -4.52 -8.39 23.74
CA ASP A 181 -5.66 -7.89 24.49
C ASP A 181 -6.70 -7.08 23.70
N LYS A 182 -7.27 -7.73 22.67
CA LYS A 182 -8.46 -7.29 21.92
C LYS A 182 -9.72 -7.05 22.80
N GLU A 183 -9.70 -7.37 24.09
CA GLU A 183 -10.93 -7.55 24.86
C GLU A 183 -11.62 -6.28 25.39
N ASN A 184 -10.98 -5.09 25.49
CA ASN A 184 -11.69 -3.91 26.03
C ASN A 184 -11.05 -2.57 25.65
N LEU A 185 -10.83 -2.30 24.36
CA LEU A 185 -10.59 -0.93 23.92
C LEU A 185 -11.93 -0.17 23.95
N SER A 186 -12.28 0.39 25.11
CA SER A 186 -13.40 1.34 25.20
C SER A 186 -12.96 2.66 24.57
N ILE A 187 -13.09 2.75 23.25
CA ILE A 187 -12.77 3.98 22.53
C ILE A 187 -13.86 5.01 22.83
N ASP A 188 -13.52 6.11 23.50
CA ASP A 188 -14.43 7.25 23.58
C ASP A 188 -14.47 7.98 22.23
N LEU A 189 -15.49 7.65 21.42
CA LEU A 189 -15.71 8.26 20.11
C LEU A 189 -16.34 9.67 20.21
N SER A 190 -16.65 10.17 21.40
CA SER A 190 -17.27 11.49 21.59
C SER A 190 -16.44 12.62 20.96
N LEU A 191 -15.11 12.47 20.97
CA LEU A 191 -14.17 13.44 20.42
C LEU A 191 -14.12 13.52 18.90
N LEU A 192 -14.57 12.47 18.20
CA LEU A 192 -14.61 12.50 16.73
C LEU A 192 -15.47 13.64 16.20
N LYS A 193 -16.53 14.01 16.95
CA LYS A 193 -17.36 15.20 16.66
C LYS A 193 -16.55 16.50 16.61
N SER A 194 -15.43 16.56 17.32
CA SER A 194 -14.53 17.71 17.38
C SER A 194 -13.49 17.71 16.24
N LEU A 195 -13.27 16.57 15.59
CA LEU A 195 -12.31 16.36 14.50
C LEU A 195 -13.01 16.51 13.13
N LYS A 196 -13.69 17.63 12.93
CA LYS A 196 -14.55 17.87 11.74
C LYS A 196 -13.83 17.79 10.39
N LYS A 197 -12.50 17.86 10.36
CA LYS A 197 -11.68 17.79 9.14
C LYS A 197 -11.15 16.39 8.82
N LEU A 198 -11.53 15.39 9.62
CA LEU A 198 -11.06 14.03 9.43
C LEU A 198 -11.59 13.46 8.10
N GLU A 199 -10.66 13.17 7.20
CA GLU A 199 -10.88 12.60 5.88
C GLU A 199 -10.57 11.09 5.88
N VAL A 200 -9.57 10.66 6.64
CA VAL A 200 -9.15 9.27 6.76
C VAL A 200 -9.06 8.89 8.23
N PHE A 201 -9.75 7.81 8.61
CA PHE A 201 -9.69 7.23 9.93
C PHE A 201 -9.49 5.73 9.79
N HIS A 202 -8.34 5.21 10.24
CA HIS A 202 -8.03 3.80 10.19
C HIS A 202 -7.60 3.34 11.58
N VAL A 203 -8.28 2.33 12.10
CA VAL A 203 -7.87 1.58 13.29
C VAL A 203 -7.86 0.10 12.91
N SER A 204 -6.73 -0.58 13.11
CA SER A 204 -6.66 -2.04 12.89
C SER A 204 -7.71 -2.77 13.72
N ASN A 205 -8.23 -3.90 13.22
CA ASN A 205 -9.17 -4.78 13.93
C ASN A 205 -10.52 -4.14 14.33
N MET A 206 -10.85 -2.98 13.75
CA MET A 206 -12.14 -2.31 13.99
C MET A 206 -13.32 -3.01 13.28
N ASP A 207 -13.03 -3.88 12.32
CA ASP A 207 -14.00 -4.72 11.61
C ASP A 207 -14.80 -5.64 12.55
N GLY A 208 -14.24 -5.97 13.71
CA GLY A 208 -14.93 -6.74 14.76
C GLY A 208 -16.04 -5.98 15.51
N SER A 209 -16.21 -4.66 15.31
CA SER A 209 -17.27 -3.88 15.95
C SER A 209 -17.94 -2.90 14.97
N PRO A 210 -18.94 -3.38 14.20
CA PRO A 210 -19.71 -2.56 13.28
C PRO A 210 -20.35 -1.32 13.91
N GLU A 211 -20.69 -1.36 15.20
CA GLU A 211 -21.28 -0.24 15.94
C GLU A 211 -20.30 0.92 16.11
N LEU A 212 -19.03 0.62 16.39
CA LEU A 212 -17.98 1.63 16.46
C LEU A 212 -17.76 2.27 15.09
N VAL A 213 -17.71 1.46 14.02
CA VAL A 213 -17.57 1.96 12.65
C VAL A 213 -18.76 2.84 12.26
N ALA A 214 -19.99 2.43 12.61
CA ALA A 214 -21.19 3.22 12.39
C ALA A 214 -21.10 4.58 13.11
N THR A 215 -20.66 4.57 14.37
CA THR A 215 -20.47 5.78 15.17
C THR A 215 -19.41 6.70 14.55
N VAL A 216 -18.31 6.17 14.00
CA VAL A 216 -17.31 6.97 13.26
C VAL A 216 -17.96 7.64 12.06
N LEU A 217 -18.68 6.89 11.23
CA LEU A 217 -19.32 7.39 10.01
C LEU A 217 -20.32 8.51 10.32
N GLU A 218 -21.14 8.35 11.36
CA GLU A 218 -22.13 9.36 11.77
C GLU A 218 -21.48 10.63 12.33
N ASN A 219 -20.32 10.52 13.00
CA ASN A 219 -19.64 11.66 13.62
C ASN A 219 -18.62 12.36 12.72
N CYS A 220 -18.20 11.72 11.63
CA CYS A 220 -17.17 12.22 10.70
C CYS A 220 -17.75 12.41 9.28
N PRO A 221 -18.50 13.49 9.02
CA PRO A 221 -19.19 13.66 7.73
C PRO A 221 -18.25 13.87 6.54
N ASN A 222 -17.00 14.29 6.76
CA ASN A 222 -16.01 14.50 5.69
C ASN A 222 -15.16 13.25 5.41
N LEU A 223 -15.49 12.12 6.03
CA LEU A 223 -14.72 10.90 5.88
C LEU A 223 -14.82 10.37 4.46
N ILE A 224 -13.66 10.17 3.83
CA ILE A 224 -13.54 9.59 2.50
C ILE A 224 -13.04 8.14 2.54
N SER A 225 -12.50 7.68 3.68
CA SER A 225 -11.90 6.36 3.83
C SER A 225 -11.79 5.91 5.28
N LEU A 226 -12.09 4.62 5.51
CA LEU A 226 -11.90 3.92 6.78
C LEU A 226 -10.61 3.07 6.83
N GLY A 227 -9.70 3.22 5.87
CA GLY A 227 -8.56 2.29 5.74
C GLY A 227 -9.02 0.87 5.35
N ILE A 228 -8.44 -0.16 5.97
CA ILE A 228 -8.73 -1.57 5.66
C ILE A 228 -9.87 -2.11 6.56
N VAL A 229 -10.82 -1.25 6.92
CA VAL A 229 -11.96 -1.63 7.79
C VAL A 229 -13.20 -1.85 6.93
N ASP A 230 -13.87 -2.99 7.12
CA ASP A 230 -15.14 -3.28 6.45
C ASP A 230 -16.23 -2.31 6.93
N SER A 231 -16.93 -1.71 5.99
CA SER A 231 -17.99 -0.74 6.25
C SER A 231 -19.40 -1.29 6.03
N LEU A 232 -19.57 -2.50 5.48
CA LEU A 232 -20.88 -3.03 5.09
C LEU A 232 -21.85 -3.11 6.27
N ASP A 233 -21.44 -3.74 7.37
CA ASP A 233 -22.31 -3.96 8.53
C ASP A 233 -22.66 -2.65 9.23
N ALA A 234 -21.70 -1.73 9.30
CA ALA A 234 -21.90 -0.40 9.85
C ALA A 234 -22.92 0.42 9.05
N LEU A 235 -22.82 0.40 7.72
CA LEU A 235 -23.76 1.06 6.82
C LEU A 235 -25.17 0.47 6.94
N GLU A 236 -25.28 -0.85 7.11
CA GLU A 236 -26.57 -1.50 7.37
C GLU A 236 -27.17 -1.07 8.71
N ILE A 237 -26.38 -0.97 9.78
CA ILE A 237 -26.83 -0.48 11.10
C ILE A 237 -27.38 0.94 10.97
N ILE A 238 -26.63 1.84 10.34
CA ILE A 238 -27.04 3.23 10.11
C ILE A 238 -28.35 3.28 9.33
N TYR A 239 -28.44 2.49 8.26
CA TYR A 239 -29.65 2.41 7.44
C TYR A 239 -30.87 1.96 8.26
N ARG A 240 -30.75 0.87 9.02
CA ARG A 240 -31.85 0.36 9.86
C ARG A 240 -32.26 1.37 10.93
N ASN A 241 -31.29 2.03 11.57
CA ASN A 241 -31.56 3.07 12.57
C ASN A 241 -32.33 4.24 11.96
N ALA A 242 -31.96 4.67 10.74
CA ALA A 242 -32.68 5.71 10.00
C ALA A 242 -34.11 5.28 9.66
N VAL A 243 -34.29 4.07 9.12
CA VAL A 243 -35.62 3.53 8.78
C VAL A 243 -36.54 3.49 10.01
N ASN A 244 -36.04 2.96 11.13
CA ASN A 244 -36.80 2.84 12.37
C ASN A 244 -37.16 4.20 12.98
N LYS A 245 -36.28 5.19 12.88
CA LYS A 245 -36.49 6.51 13.48
C LYS A 245 -37.48 7.37 12.71
N TYR A 246 -37.50 7.28 11.38
CA TYR A 246 -38.27 8.20 10.54
C TYR A 246 -39.51 7.58 9.87
N ASN A 247 -39.77 6.28 10.05
CA ASN A 247 -40.91 5.52 9.48
C ASN A 247 -41.13 5.67 7.95
N THR A 248 -40.22 6.35 7.26
CA THR A 248 -40.22 6.62 5.83
C THR A 248 -38.77 6.80 5.41
N PHE A 249 -38.26 5.91 4.56
CA PHE A 249 -36.98 6.13 3.90
C PHE A 249 -37.27 6.80 2.57
N ARG A 250 -37.09 8.12 2.50
CA ARG A 250 -36.92 8.78 1.21
C ARG A 250 -35.47 8.53 0.79
N THR A 251 -35.30 7.77 -0.29
CA THR A 251 -34.03 7.56 -1.00
C THR A 251 -33.39 8.86 -1.49
N ASP A 252 -34.14 9.96 -1.43
CA ASP A 252 -33.83 11.22 -2.05
C ASP A 252 -33.28 12.15 -0.95
N GLY A 253 -31.99 11.98 -0.64
CA GLY A 253 -31.24 12.91 0.22
C GLY A 253 -30.94 12.44 1.65
N PHE A 254 -31.04 11.15 1.97
CA PHE A 254 -30.64 10.64 3.27
C PHE A 254 -29.17 10.21 3.27
N CYS A 255 -28.33 11.01 3.94
CA CYS A 255 -26.92 10.74 4.27
C CYS A 255 -26.08 10.15 3.13
N ASP A 256 -25.82 10.93 2.08
CA ASP A 256 -24.77 10.60 1.11
C ASP A 256 -23.43 10.65 1.85
N PHE A 257 -22.89 9.49 2.22
CA PHE A 257 -21.54 9.44 2.76
C PHE A 257 -20.56 9.74 1.63
N PHE A 258 -19.54 10.57 1.92
CA PHE A 258 -18.49 10.91 0.97
C PHE A 258 -17.40 9.84 0.88
N LEU A 259 -17.70 8.59 1.25
CA LEU A 259 -16.76 7.48 1.15
C LEU A 259 -16.36 7.28 -0.31
N ARG A 260 -15.07 7.49 -0.58
CA ARG A 260 -14.45 7.28 -1.90
C ARG A 260 -13.68 5.96 -1.94
N ARG A 261 -13.21 5.49 -0.79
CA ARG A 261 -12.47 4.24 -0.63
C ARG A 261 -13.13 3.32 0.38
N CYS A 262 -13.55 2.15 -0.07
CA CYS A 262 -14.25 1.18 0.75
C CYS A 262 -13.60 -0.20 0.68
N LEU A 263 -13.61 -0.89 1.81
CA LEU A 263 -13.50 -2.35 1.89
C LEU A 263 -14.89 -2.89 2.24
N TRP A 264 -15.34 -3.90 1.48
CA TRP A 264 -16.62 -4.58 1.68
C TRP A 264 -16.42 -6.09 1.77
N GLY A 265 -16.86 -6.69 2.86
CA GLY A 265 -16.76 -8.12 3.13
C GLY A 265 -15.73 -8.45 4.21
N MET A 266 -16.13 -9.37 5.10
CA MET A 266 -15.38 -9.74 6.30
C MET A 266 -13.97 -10.26 6.01
N SER A 267 -13.06 -10.06 6.97
CA SER A 267 -11.74 -10.70 6.92
C SER A 267 -11.82 -12.17 7.33
N GLU A 268 -10.80 -12.95 6.95
CA GLU A 268 -10.67 -14.34 7.40
C GLU A 268 -10.61 -14.42 8.93
N GLU A 269 -10.01 -13.42 9.58
CA GLU A 269 -9.94 -13.31 11.04
C GLU A 269 -11.31 -13.04 11.66
N THR A 270 -12.12 -12.15 11.07
CA THR A 270 -13.51 -11.96 11.52
C THR A 270 -14.33 -13.22 11.28
N ARG A 271 -14.10 -13.94 10.17
CA ARG A 271 -14.84 -15.16 9.81
C ARG A 271 -14.78 -16.23 10.91
N ILE A 272 -13.63 -16.41 11.55
CA ILE A 272 -13.46 -17.38 12.65
C ILE A 272 -14.41 -17.09 13.82
N LYS A 273 -14.81 -15.82 14.02
CA LYS A 273 -15.71 -15.40 15.10
C LYS A 273 -17.19 -15.62 14.76
N TYR A 274 -17.56 -15.70 13.48
CA TYR A 274 -18.95 -15.90 13.08
C TYR A 274 -19.28 -17.39 12.98
N SER A 275 -20.17 -17.85 13.86
CA SER A 275 -20.66 -19.24 13.86
C SER A 275 -21.59 -19.55 12.69
N ASP A 276 -22.08 -18.55 11.94
CA ASP A 276 -23.08 -18.72 10.88
C ASP A 276 -22.68 -17.95 9.60
N LEU A 277 -21.73 -18.53 8.87
CA LEU A 277 -21.27 -18.00 7.58
C LEU A 277 -22.37 -18.02 6.51
N ASP A 278 -23.26 -19.01 6.56
CA ASP A 278 -24.34 -19.18 5.57
C ASP A 278 -25.37 -18.06 5.71
N TRP A 279 -25.72 -17.67 6.95
CA TRP A 279 -26.54 -16.50 7.19
C TRP A 279 -25.91 -15.23 6.60
N TYR A 280 -24.61 -15.02 6.81
CA TYR A 280 -23.93 -13.83 6.27
C TYR A 280 -23.94 -13.83 4.74
N LYS A 281 -23.59 -14.96 4.10
CA LYS A 281 -23.65 -15.14 2.64
C LYS A 281 -25.02 -14.78 2.07
N ASN A 282 -26.09 -15.26 2.71
CA ASN A 282 -27.46 -14.98 2.28
C ASN A 282 -27.88 -13.50 2.45
N LYS A 283 -27.29 -12.79 3.43
CA LYS A 283 -27.57 -11.35 3.66
C LYS A 283 -26.66 -10.42 2.87
N PHE A 284 -25.54 -10.93 2.36
CA PHE A 284 -24.53 -10.14 1.67
C PHE A 284 -25.08 -9.27 0.51
N PRO A 285 -25.96 -9.77 -0.39
CA PRO A 285 -26.51 -8.93 -1.46
C PRO A 285 -27.27 -7.70 -0.95
N GLU A 286 -28.10 -7.85 0.10
CA GLU A 286 -28.87 -6.73 0.65
C GLU A 286 -27.96 -5.73 1.36
N LYS A 287 -26.91 -6.20 2.06
CA LYS A 287 -25.89 -5.31 2.64
C LYS A 287 -25.18 -4.47 1.57
N VAL A 288 -24.78 -5.10 0.46
CA VAL A 288 -24.15 -4.38 -0.67
C VAL A 288 -25.12 -3.39 -1.31
N LYS A 289 -26.40 -3.75 -1.50
CA LYS A 289 -27.43 -2.84 -2.00
C LYS A 289 -27.58 -1.60 -1.13
N ILE A 290 -27.63 -1.76 0.19
CA ILE A 290 -27.68 -0.66 1.15
C ILE A 290 -26.40 0.19 1.07
N ALA A 291 -25.23 -0.45 1.03
CA ALA A 291 -23.97 0.28 0.95
C ALA A 291 -23.85 1.11 -0.34
N VAL A 292 -24.29 0.57 -1.48
CA VAL A 292 -24.30 1.29 -2.76
C VAL A 292 -25.31 2.43 -2.76
N SER A 293 -26.47 2.28 -2.10
CA SER A 293 -27.46 3.37 -2.01
C SER A 293 -26.96 4.53 -1.15
N LEU A 294 -26.22 4.24 -0.07
CA LEU A 294 -25.64 5.24 0.82
C LEU A 294 -24.33 5.86 0.30
N CYS A 295 -23.57 5.11 -0.51
CA CYS A 295 -22.25 5.50 -1.02
C CYS A 295 -22.15 5.33 -2.56
N PRO A 296 -23.00 5.99 -3.37
CA PRO A 296 -23.03 5.76 -4.82
C PRO A 296 -21.80 6.32 -5.57
N LEU A 297 -20.95 7.08 -4.88
CA LEU A 297 -19.79 7.79 -5.43
C LEU A 297 -18.44 7.13 -5.10
N VAL A 298 -18.43 5.89 -4.60
CA VAL A 298 -17.19 5.14 -4.35
C VAL A 298 -16.33 5.08 -5.62
N GLU A 299 -15.04 5.38 -5.45
CA GLU A 299 -14.05 5.44 -6.53
C GLU A 299 -13.08 4.25 -6.50
N GLU A 300 -12.75 3.77 -5.29
CA GLU A 300 -11.87 2.64 -5.02
C GLU A 300 -12.60 1.64 -4.13
N LEU A 301 -12.89 0.44 -4.67
CA LEU A 301 -13.54 -0.62 -3.93
C LEU A 301 -12.65 -1.86 -3.84
N VAL A 302 -12.43 -2.33 -2.62
CA VAL A 302 -11.97 -3.70 -2.33
C VAL A 302 -13.19 -4.48 -1.86
N ILE A 303 -13.54 -5.57 -2.53
CA ILE A 303 -14.69 -6.40 -2.17
C ILE A 303 -14.33 -7.88 -2.13
N ARG A 304 -14.66 -8.53 -1.01
CA ARG A 304 -14.66 -9.99 -0.86
C ARG A 304 -16.07 -10.48 -1.13
N VAL A 305 -16.25 -11.21 -2.22
CA VAL A 305 -17.57 -11.61 -2.70
C VAL A 305 -18.01 -12.88 -1.97
N TYR A 306 -19.17 -12.81 -1.35
CA TYR A 306 -19.83 -13.96 -0.72
C TYR A 306 -21.06 -14.46 -1.51
N HIS A 307 -21.59 -13.64 -2.41
CA HIS A 307 -22.79 -13.98 -3.19
C HIS A 307 -22.85 -13.21 -4.52
N LYS A 308 -23.10 -13.91 -5.64
CA LYS A 308 -23.12 -13.32 -7.00
C LYS A 308 -24.14 -12.22 -7.21
N ASP A 309 -25.30 -12.29 -6.56
CA ASP A 309 -26.38 -11.30 -6.74
C ASP A 309 -25.97 -9.90 -6.25
N SER A 310 -24.91 -9.78 -5.45
CA SER A 310 -24.34 -8.48 -5.07
C SER A 310 -23.91 -7.64 -6.28
N PHE A 311 -23.55 -8.28 -7.40
CA PHE A 311 -23.13 -7.59 -8.62
C PHE A 311 -24.21 -6.75 -9.25
N GLU A 312 -25.48 -7.12 -9.10
CA GLU A 312 -26.58 -6.32 -9.64
C GLU A 312 -26.62 -4.93 -9.00
N TYR A 313 -26.23 -4.84 -7.73
CA TYR A 313 -26.17 -3.58 -7.02
C TYR A 313 -24.91 -2.79 -7.33
N LEU A 314 -23.75 -3.44 -7.45
CA LEU A 314 -22.48 -2.78 -7.78
C LEU A 314 -22.52 -2.02 -9.12
N LYS A 315 -23.38 -2.44 -10.05
CA LYS A 315 -23.64 -1.74 -11.32
C LYS A 315 -24.06 -0.27 -11.15
N ASN A 316 -24.55 0.11 -9.97
CA ASN A 316 -25.04 1.46 -9.68
C ASN A 316 -23.94 2.40 -9.14
N LEU A 317 -22.70 1.91 -8.96
CA LEU A 317 -21.56 2.76 -8.57
C LEU A 317 -21.11 3.64 -9.73
N LYS A 318 -21.23 4.97 -9.53
CA LYS A 318 -21.12 5.96 -10.61
C LYS A 318 -19.71 6.42 -10.94
N LYS A 319 -18.74 6.18 -10.04
CA LYS A 319 -17.37 6.71 -10.13
C LYS A 319 -16.29 5.66 -9.93
N LEU A 320 -16.64 4.38 -9.94
CA LEU A 320 -15.70 3.31 -9.62
C LEU A 320 -14.63 3.24 -10.72
N SER A 321 -13.40 3.62 -10.35
CA SER A 321 -12.23 3.63 -11.23
C SER A 321 -11.22 2.54 -10.87
N PHE A 322 -11.36 2.00 -9.67
CA PHE A 322 -10.52 0.96 -9.11
C PHE A 322 -11.39 -0.11 -8.49
N LEU A 323 -11.18 -1.36 -8.88
CA LEU A 323 -11.86 -2.52 -8.32
C LEU A 323 -10.86 -3.62 -7.98
N CYS A 324 -10.83 -4.03 -6.72
CA CYS A 324 -10.17 -5.23 -6.25
C CYS A 324 -11.26 -6.20 -5.78
N ILE A 325 -11.37 -7.34 -6.46
CA ILE A 325 -12.45 -8.29 -6.23
C ILE A 325 -11.87 -9.68 -5.93
N ASP A 326 -12.27 -10.23 -4.79
CA ASP A 326 -11.84 -11.54 -4.31
C ASP A 326 -13.03 -12.50 -4.29
N PHE A 327 -12.90 -13.61 -5.01
CA PHE A 327 -13.95 -14.62 -5.17
C PHE A 327 -13.75 -15.86 -4.30
N LYS A 328 -12.71 -15.93 -3.45
CA LYS A 328 -12.39 -17.13 -2.64
C LYS A 328 -13.56 -17.66 -1.83
N ASN A 329 -14.45 -16.77 -1.36
CA ASN A 329 -15.58 -17.11 -0.51
C ASN A 329 -16.93 -17.18 -1.26
N CYS A 330 -16.93 -17.11 -2.59
CA CYS A 330 -18.12 -17.17 -3.43
C CYS A 330 -18.28 -18.59 -4.01
N ASP A 331 -19.25 -19.35 -3.49
CA ASP A 331 -19.49 -20.74 -3.91
C ASP A 331 -20.39 -20.85 -5.16
N SER A 332 -21.08 -19.75 -5.51
CA SER A 332 -22.04 -19.74 -6.62
C SER A 332 -21.35 -19.58 -7.98
N ASP A 333 -21.96 -20.06 -9.06
CA ASP A 333 -21.55 -19.70 -10.43
C ASP A 333 -21.74 -18.19 -10.67
N TYR A 334 -20.66 -17.44 -10.46
CA TYR A 334 -20.63 -15.99 -10.45
C TYR A 334 -20.17 -15.41 -11.79
N LEU A 335 -19.60 -16.23 -12.68
CA LEU A 335 -18.97 -15.75 -13.92
C LEU A 335 -19.94 -14.97 -14.82
N PRO A 336 -21.17 -15.44 -15.12
CA PRO A 336 -22.10 -14.67 -15.94
C PRO A 336 -22.46 -13.32 -15.33
N ALA A 337 -22.67 -13.29 -14.01
CA ALA A 337 -23.04 -12.08 -13.29
C ALA A 337 -21.87 -11.09 -13.21
N PHE A 338 -20.64 -11.58 -13.04
CA PHE A 338 -19.43 -10.76 -13.06
C PHE A 338 -19.14 -10.19 -14.44
N ILE A 339 -19.32 -10.97 -15.51
CA ILE A 339 -19.23 -10.48 -16.89
C ILE A 339 -20.25 -9.36 -17.14
N SER A 340 -21.49 -9.55 -16.67
CA SER A 340 -22.54 -8.51 -16.74
C SER A 340 -22.17 -7.25 -15.96
N LEU A 341 -21.47 -7.38 -14.82
CA LEU A 341 -20.92 -6.25 -14.10
C LEU A 341 -19.86 -5.52 -14.93
N LEU A 342 -18.86 -6.23 -15.47
CA LEU A 342 -17.82 -5.63 -16.30
C LEU A 342 -18.39 -4.92 -17.54
N GLN A 343 -19.42 -5.47 -18.18
CA GLN A 343 -20.12 -4.78 -19.28
C GLN A 343 -20.66 -3.41 -18.87
N LYS A 344 -21.13 -3.28 -17.62
CA LYS A 344 -21.75 -2.05 -17.12
C LYS A 344 -20.73 -1.03 -16.62
N ILE A 345 -19.73 -1.48 -15.87
CA ILE A 345 -18.75 -0.61 -15.20
C ILE A 345 -17.37 -0.62 -15.84
N GLY A 346 -17.10 -1.47 -16.84
CA GLY A 346 -15.75 -1.64 -17.36
C GLY A 346 -15.16 -0.38 -18.00
N SER A 347 -16.00 0.45 -18.63
CA SER A 347 -15.56 1.70 -19.26
C SER A 347 -15.04 2.76 -18.27
N GLN A 348 -15.45 2.71 -16.99
CA GLN A 348 -14.97 3.62 -15.94
C GLN A 348 -13.72 3.09 -15.22
N LEU A 349 -13.41 1.79 -15.33
CA LEU A 349 -12.28 1.17 -14.63
C LEU A 349 -10.94 1.54 -15.29
N LYS A 350 -10.00 1.93 -14.43
CA LYS A 350 -8.58 2.13 -14.72
C LYS A 350 -7.69 1.08 -14.07
N HIS A 351 -8.11 0.55 -12.93
CA HIS A 351 -7.38 -0.45 -12.16
C HIS A 351 -8.31 -1.62 -11.82
N LEU A 352 -7.85 -2.83 -12.12
CA LEU A 352 -8.59 -4.05 -11.84
C LEU A 352 -7.66 -5.10 -11.21
N PHE A 353 -8.03 -5.57 -10.03
CA PHE A 353 -7.45 -6.74 -9.38
C PHE A 353 -8.49 -7.83 -9.25
N LEU A 354 -8.16 -9.02 -9.72
CA LEU A 354 -9.02 -10.21 -9.66
C LEU A 354 -8.30 -11.29 -8.86
N ASP A 355 -8.94 -11.83 -7.82
CA ASP A 355 -8.51 -13.08 -7.16
C ASP A 355 -9.56 -14.15 -7.43
N LEU A 356 -9.28 -15.02 -8.40
CA LEU A 356 -10.23 -15.96 -8.98
C LEU A 356 -10.08 -17.35 -8.37
N ASN A 357 -11.21 -18.04 -8.13
CA ASN A 357 -11.23 -19.47 -7.78
C ASN A 357 -11.73 -20.37 -8.93
N SER A 358 -12.05 -19.79 -10.10
CA SER A 358 -12.58 -20.50 -11.27
C SER A 358 -11.99 -19.94 -12.57
N SER A 359 -12.07 -20.74 -13.65
CA SER A 359 -11.55 -20.37 -14.97
C SER A 359 -12.31 -19.19 -15.57
N PHE A 360 -11.62 -18.05 -15.76
CA PHE A 360 -12.19 -16.83 -16.33
C PHE A 360 -11.67 -16.56 -17.75
N PRO A 361 -12.51 -16.19 -18.73
CA PRO A 361 -12.07 -15.80 -20.08
C PRO A 361 -11.46 -14.39 -20.08
N VAL A 362 -10.12 -14.30 -19.98
CA VAL A 362 -9.40 -13.03 -19.73
C VAL A 362 -9.60 -11.99 -20.85
N GLU A 363 -9.90 -12.43 -22.07
CA GLU A 363 -10.28 -11.60 -23.22
C GLU A 363 -11.43 -10.64 -22.89
N THR A 364 -12.34 -11.12 -22.05
CA THR A 364 -13.54 -10.40 -21.62
C THR A 364 -13.21 -9.10 -20.88
N ILE A 365 -12.08 -9.07 -20.15
CA ILE A 365 -11.60 -7.84 -19.50
C ILE A 365 -11.28 -6.79 -20.56
N PHE A 366 -10.56 -7.17 -21.62
CA PHE A 366 -10.15 -6.25 -22.67
C PHE A 366 -11.32 -5.79 -23.55
N ASP A 367 -12.33 -6.64 -23.71
CA ASP A 367 -13.56 -6.30 -24.43
C ASP A 367 -14.39 -5.24 -23.67
N TYR A 368 -14.47 -5.32 -22.34
CA TYR A 368 -15.34 -4.45 -21.54
C TYR A 368 -14.62 -3.31 -20.79
N CYS A 369 -13.30 -3.40 -20.61
CA CYS A 369 -12.50 -2.42 -19.86
C CYS A 369 -11.45 -1.73 -20.77
N PRO A 370 -11.86 -0.93 -21.76
CA PRO A 370 -10.93 -0.34 -22.75
C PRO A 370 -9.93 0.66 -22.15
N ASN A 371 -10.27 1.28 -21.01
CA ASN A 371 -9.49 2.30 -20.33
C ASN A 371 -8.55 1.75 -19.24
N LEU A 372 -8.39 0.42 -19.17
CA LEU A 372 -7.64 -0.23 -18.10
C LEU A 372 -6.14 0.07 -18.21
N GLU A 373 -5.59 0.74 -17.20
CA GLU A 373 -4.16 1.09 -17.12
C GLU A 373 -3.36 0.06 -16.32
N ALA A 374 -3.98 -0.58 -15.33
CA ALA A 374 -3.37 -1.60 -14.50
C ALA A 374 -4.26 -2.83 -14.33
N LEU A 375 -3.70 -4.00 -14.58
CA LEU A 375 -4.36 -5.29 -14.41
C LEU A 375 -3.52 -6.17 -13.48
N GLN A 376 -4.15 -6.69 -12.43
CA GLN A 376 -3.58 -7.73 -11.60
C GLN A 376 -4.51 -8.94 -11.52
N ILE A 377 -3.95 -10.13 -11.68
CA ILE A 377 -4.68 -11.40 -11.60
C ILE A 377 -3.95 -12.29 -10.58
N GLY A 378 -4.59 -12.49 -9.44
CA GLY A 378 -4.22 -13.45 -8.40
C GLY A 378 -4.82 -14.84 -8.67
N HIS A 379 -4.11 -15.89 -8.24
CA HIS A 379 -4.48 -17.30 -8.39
C HIS A 379 -5.01 -17.63 -9.81
N ALA A 380 -4.11 -17.57 -10.79
CA ALA A 380 -4.43 -17.67 -12.20
C ALA A 380 -4.92 -19.06 -12.67
N ASN A 381 -6.17 -19.40 -12.37
CA ASN A 381 -6.95 -20.31 -13.20
C ASN A 381 -7.75 -19.45 -14.17
N PHE A 382 -7.22 -19.14 -15.34
CA PHE A 382 -8.00 -18.45 -16.38
C PHE A 382 -7.86 -19.17 -17.72
N ALA A 383 -8.96 -19.18 -18.49
CA ALA A 383 -8.96 -19.72 -19.83
C ALA A 383 -8.61 -18.60 -20.80
N THR A 384 -7.75 -18.90 -21.76
CA THR A 384 -7.60 -18.08 -22.96
C THR A 384 -8.29 -18.78 -24.12
N ALA A 385 -8.96 -18.01 -24.99
CA ALA A 385 -9.65 -18.52 -26.17
C ALA A 385 -8.68 -19.00 -27.29
N GLY A 386 -7.42 -19.27 -26.96
CA GLY A 386 -6.34 -19.59 -27.89
C GLY A 386 -5.66 -18.33 -28.43
N LYS A 387 -5.10 -18.42 -29.66
CA LYS A 387 -4.41 -17.28 -30.29
C LYS A 387 -5.36 -16.08 -30.39
N PRO A 388 -4.89 -14.84 -30.16
CA PRO A 388 -5.72 -13.64 -30.30
C PRO A 388 -6.25 -13.56 -31.74
N THR A 389 -7.50 -13.99 -31.93
CA THR A 389 -8.20 -13.99 -33.23
C THR A 389 -8.68 -12.59 -33.60
N ARG A 390 -8.83 -11.72 -32.60
CA ARG A 390 -9.08 -10.29 -32.76
C ARG A 390 -7.80 -9.51 -32.48
N ALA A 391 -7.53 -8.52 -33.33
CA ALA A 391 -6.44 -7.58 -33.10
C ALA A 391 -6.80 -6.68 -31.91
N TYR A 392 -6.46 -7.13 -30.69
CA TYR A 392 -6.38 -6.30 -29.48
C TYR A 392 -5.25 -5.26 -29.63
N SER A 393 -5.38 -4.39 -30.63
CA SER A 393 -4.34 -3.46 -31.08
C SER A 393 -4.23 -2.22 -30.20
N ASN A 394 -5.20 -2.00 -29.30
CA ASN A 394 -5.34 -0.77 -28.52
C ASN A 394 -5.45 -0.99 -26.99
N VAL A 395 -4.90 -2.10 -26.46
CA VAL A 395 -4.90 -2.33 -25.00
C VAL A 395 -4.02 -1.28 -24.32
N SER A 396 -4.61 -0.52 -23.39
CA SER A 396 -3.97 0.60 -22.70
C SER A 396 -3.21 0.19 -21.42
N VAL A 397 -3.19 -1.10 -21.10
CA VAL A 397 -2.56 -1.66 -19.89
C VAL A 397 -1.05 -1.40 -19.92
N LYS A 398 -0.60 -0.61 -18.95
CA LYS A 398 0.81 -0.25 -18.74
C LYS A 398 1.43 -1.05 -17.61
N LYS A 399 0.61 -1.56 -16.70
CA LYS A 399 1.05 -2.32 -15.56
C LYS A 399 0.33 -3.67 -15.56
N LEU A 400 1.09 -4.75 -15.60
CA LEU A 400 0.57 -6.11 -15.50
C LEU A 400 1.20 -6.86 -14.32
N SER A 401 0.38 -7.47 -13.46
CA SER A 401 0.82 -8.41 -12.44
C SER A 401 0.02 -9.71 -12.54
N VAL A 402 0.70 -10.85 -12.57
CA VAL A 402 0.04 -12.16 -12.66
C VAL A 402 0.69 -13.13 -11.69
N SER A 403 -0.12 -13.84 -10.90
CA SER A 403 0.34 -14.88 -9.97
C SER A 403 -0.13 -16.27 -10.43
N TYR A 404 0.76 -17.27 -10.40
CA TYR A 404 0.50 -18.65 -10.85
C TYR A 404 0.10 -18.80 -12.34
N PRO A 405 0.66 -18.05 -13.29
CA PRO A 405 0.20 -18.14 -14.67
C PRO A 405 0.53 -19.50 -15.32
N GLU A 406 -0.32 -19.93 -16.25
CA GLU A 406 0.05 -20.94 -17.25
C GLU A 406 0.85 -20.31 -18.40
N LYS A 407 1.55 -21.12 -19.21
CA LYS A 407 2.45 -20.63 -20.26
C LYS A 407 1.69 -19.82 -21.31
N GLU A 408 0.57 -20.38 -21.79
CA GLU A 408 -0.31 -19.83 -22.83
C GLU A 408 -0.90 -18.51 -22.36
N ASN A 409 -1.33 -18.48 -21.10
CA ASN A 409 -1.92 -17.35 -20.41
C ASN A 409 -0.96 -16.16 -20.28
N LEU A 410 0.26 -16.41 -19.82
CA LEU A 410 1.28 -15.36 -19.73
C LEU A 410 1.67 -14.84 -21.12
N LEU A 411 1.85 -15.75 -22.07
CA LEU A 411 2.20 -15.40 -23.45
C LEU A 411 1.12 -14.54 -24.11
N PHE A 412 -0.15 -14.88 -23.89
CA PHE A 412 -1.29 -14.11 -24.35
C PHE A 412 -1.27 -12.70 -23.76
N LEU A 413 -1.24 -12.58 -22.43
CA LEU A 413 -1.31 -11.30 -21.72
C LEU A 413 -0.16 -10.35 -22.08
N VAL A 414 1.08 -10.85 -22.06
CA VAL A 414 2.24 -10.02 -22.44
C VAL A 414 2.22 -9.75 -23.95
N GLY A 415 1.69 -10.67 -24.74
CA GLY A 415 1.50 -10.53 -26.17
C GLY A 415 0.57 -9.37 -26.54
N ILE A 416 -0.53 -9.15 -25.82
CA ILE A 416 -1.48 -8.07 -26.09
C ILE A 416 -1.08 -6.73 -25.46
N CYS A 417 -0.42 -6.74 -24.30
CA CYS A 417 -0.03 -5.52 -23.59
C CYS A 417 1.28 -4.94 -24.16
N LYS A 418 1.23 -4.28 -25.32
CA LYS A 418 2.44 -3.76 -26.01
C LYS A 418 3.12 -2.57 -25.33
N ARG A 419 2.45 -1.90 -24.38
CA ARG A 419 2.90 -0.66 -23.73
C ARG A 419 3.27 -0.87 -22.25
N LEU A 420 3.73 -2.07 -21.91
CA LEU A 420 4.08 -2.40 -20.54
C LEU A 420 5.27 -1.55 -20.07
N THR A 421 5.04 -0.86 -18.97
CA THR A 421 6.05 -0.14 -18.19
C THR A 421 6.38 -0.90 -16.90
N HIS A 422 5.46 -1.72 -16.40
CA HIS A 422 5.65 -2.55 -15.21
C HIS A 422 5.12 -3.97 -15.47
N LEU A 423 5.96 -4.97 -15.21
CA LEU A 423 5.62 -6.38 -15.35
C LEU A 423 6.03 -7.13 -14.09
N VAL A 424 5.05 -7.70 -13.39
CA VAL A 424 5.28 -8.60 -12.26
C VAL A 424 4.73 -9.97 -12.61
N VAL A 425 5.58 -10.98 -12.57
CA VAL A 425 5.19 -12.37 -12.74
C VAL A 425 5.57 -13.10 -11.47
N ASP A 426 4.53 -13.48 -10.75
CA ASP A 426 4.63 -14.05 -9.42
C ASP A 426 4.30 -15.55 -9.43
N VAL A 427 5.01 -16.32 -8.63
CA VAL A 427 4.91 -17.78 -8.54
C VAL A 427 4.73 -18.46 -9.91
N ALA A 428 5.70 -18.27 -10.80
CA ALA A 428 5.61 -18.68 -12.20
C ALA A 428 6.67 -19.72 -12.59
N PRO A 429 6.57 -20.97 -12.11
CA PRO A 429 7.52 -22.02 -12.48
C PRO A 429 7.54 -22.30 -13.98
N CYS A 430 6.43 -21.97 -14.67
CA CYS A 430 6.27 -22.06 -16.12
C CYS A 430 7.12 -21.06 -16.91
N LEU A 431 7.58 -19.97 -16.27
CA LEU A 431 8.44 -18.95 -16.85
C LEU A 431 9.88 -19.46 -16.92
N ASP A 432 10.12 -20.26 -17.96
CA ASP A 432 11.42 -20.78 -18.35
C ASP A 432 12.05 -19.96 -19.48
N ASP A 433 13.27 -20.31 -19.87
CA ASP A 433 14.03 -19.65 -20.94
C ASP A 433 13.34 -19.67 -22.30
N ALA A 434 12.55 -20.72 -22.58
CA ALA A 434 11.85 -20.85 -23.84
C ALA A 434 10.65 -19.90 -23.88
N LEU A 435 9.89 -19.84 -22.78
CA LEU A 435 8.75 -18.92 -22.65
C LEU A 435 9.21 -17.46 -22.66
N MET A 436 10.28 -17.11 -21.95
CA MET A 436 10.80 -15.74 -21.96
C MET A 436 11.27 -15.32 -23.36
N ARG A 437 11.93 -16.22 -24.11
CA ARG A 437 12.26 -15.96 -25.52
C ARG A 437 11.03 -15.75 -26.39
N ALA A 438 10.00 -16.57 -26.20
CA ALA A 438 8.73 -16.40 -26.90
C ALA A 438 8.07 -15.06 -26.58
N ILE A 439 8.05 -14.68 -25.30
CA ILE A 439 7.55 -13.37 -24.83
C ILE A 439 8.32 -12.24 -25.52
N LEU A 440 9.65 -12.26 -25.50
CA LEU A 440 10.48 -11.20 -26.09
C LEU A 440 10.34 -11.09 -27.62
N ASN A 441 10.05 -12.21 -28.30
CA ASN A 441 9.76 -12.22 -29.73
C ASN A 441 8.39 -11.60 -30.03
N LEU A 442 7.40 -11.79 -29.15
CA LEU A 442 6.08 -11.18 -29.30
C LEU A 442 6.06 -9.72 -28.87
N ASN A 443 6.79 -9.37 -27.82
CA ASN A 443 6.81 -8.06 -27.21
C ASN A 443 8.24 -7.74 -26.77
N SER A 444 8.86 -6.75 -27.41
CA SER A 444 10.24 -6.37 -27.10
C SER A 444 10.44 -5.85 -25.68
N LEU A 445 9.35 -5.47 -24.99
CA LEU A 445 9.37 -4.85 -23.66
C LEU A 445 10.29 -3.61 -23.59
N ALA A 446 10.42 -2.89 -24.70
CA ALA A 446 11.32 -1.74 -24.82
C ALA A 446 10.96 -0.58 -23.87
N GLU A 447 9.68 -0.42 -23.52
CA GLU A 447 9.18 0.60 -22.58
C GLU A 447 9.19 0.15 -21.11
N LEU A 448 9.61 -1.09 -20.83
CA LEU A 448 9.55 -1.66 -19.49
C LEU A 448 10.52 -0.95 -18.56
N GLU A 449 9.99 -0.31 -17.51
CA GLU A 449 10.76 0.39 -16.48
C GLU A 449 10.97 -0.46 -15.23
N MET A 450 10.04 -1.37 -14.92
CA MET A 450 10.11 -2.25 -13.76
C MET A 450 9.74 -3.69 -14.11
N ALA A 451 10.53 -4.63 -13.61
CA ALA A 451 10.27 -6.06 -13.73
C ALA A 451 10.43 -6.78 -12.39
N GLY A 452 9.47 -7.63 -12.06
CA GLY A 452 9.52 -8.52 -10.90
C GLY A 452 9.25 -9.97 -11.33
N PHE A 453 10.17 -10.89 -11.06
CA PHE A 453 9.99 -12.32 -11.30
C PHE A 453 10.21 -13.10 -10.00
N ARG A 454 9.22 -13.89 -9.56
CA ARG A 454 9.35 -14.73 -8.35
C ARG A 454 9.00 -16.19 -8.65
N ILE A 455 9.81 -17.11 -8.12
CA ILE A 455 9.71 -18.57 -8.31
C ILE A 455 9.55 -18.89 -9.80
N CYS A 456 10.59 -18.56 -10.59
CA CYS A 456 10.64 -18.84 -12.02
C CYS A 456 11.84 -19.74 -12.36
N SER A 457 11.84 -20.28 -13.58
CA SER A 457 12.84 -21.23 -14.08
C SER A 457 13.83 -20.57 -15.06
N LEU A 458 14.05 -19.25 -14.91
CA LEU A 458 14.93 -18.48 -15.79
C LEU A 458 16.41 -18.73 -15.45
N SER A 459 17.20 -19.05 -16.48
CA SER A 459 18.66 -19.11 -16.38
C SER A 459 19.29 -17.73 -16.35
N LYS A 460 20.55 -17.68 -15.90
CA LYS A 460 21.38 -16.46 -15.94
C LYS A 460 21.50 -15.91 -17.37
N ASP A 461 21.67 -16.76 -18.37
CA ASP A 461 21.85 -16.35 -19.76
C ASP A 461 20.58 -15.75 -20.36
N CYS A 462 19.42 -16.31 -20.01
CA CYS A 462 18.14 -15.75 -20.40
C CYS A 462 17.89 -14.39 -19.72
N LEU A 463 18.25 -14.22 -18.44
CA LEU A 463 18.19 -12.92 -17.77
C LEU A 463 19.11 -11.89 -18.43
N ARG A 464 20.32 -12.27 -18.83
CA ARG A 464 21.22 -11.39 -19.62
C ARG A 464 20.56 -10.95 -20.92
N MET A 465 19.94 -11.89 -21.65
CA MET A 465 19.21 -11.59 -22.88
C MET A 465 18.03 -10.65 -22.62
N PHE A 466 17.23 -10.90 -21.58
CA PHE A 466 16.12 -10.04 -21.18
C PHE A 466 16.60 -8.62 -20.88
N LEU A 467 17.64 -8.47 -20.07
CA LEU A 467 18.24 -7.17 -19.74
C LEU A 467 18.78 -6.44 -20.97
N GLY A 468 19.33 -7.17 -21.94
CA GLY A 468 19.76 -6.60 -23.22
C GLY A 468 18.62 -6.12 -24.11
N LYS A 469 17.40 -6.63 -23.93
CA LYS A 469 16.19 -6.25 -24.70
C LYS A 469 15.36 -5.17 -24.00
N ALA A 470 15.22 -5.23 -22.68
CA ALA A 470 14.48 -4.28 -21.87
C ALA A 470 15.32 -3.00 -21.61
N THR A 471 15.57 -2.22 -22.65
CA THR A 471 16.52 -1.08 -22.62
C THR A 471 16.11 0.06 -21.70
N SER A 472 14.83 0.17 -21.34
CA SER A 472 14.31 1.20 -20.43
C SER A 472 14.24 0.77 -18.97
N LEU A 473 14.68 -0.46 -18.65
CA LEU A 473 14.52 -1.03 -17.32
C LEU A 473 15.31 -0.21 -16.30
N LYS A 474 14.62 0.21 -15.24
CA LYS A 474 15.17 0.95 -14.11
C LYS A 474 15.23 0.09 -12.86
N ARG A 475 14.28 -0.82 -12.68
CA ARG A 475 14.13 -1.65 -11.48
C ARG A 475 13.90 -3.11 -11.81
N LEU A 476 14.65 -3.99 -11.15
CA LEU A 476 14.52 -5.44 -11.32
C LEU A 476 14.50 -6.12 -9.96
N SER A 477 13.53 -7.02 -9.75
CA SER A 477 13.58 -8.02 -8.68
C SER A 477 13.46 -9.40 -9.31
N VAL A 478 14.42 -10.28 -9.04
CA VAL A 478 14.31 -11.70 -9.38
C VAL A 478 14.53 -12.50 -8.11
N ARG A 479 13.56 -13.33 -7.74
CA ARG A 479 13.64 -14.17 -6.55
C ARG A 479 13.31 -15.62 -6.90
N ASN A 480 14.35 -16.40 -7.13
CA ASN A 480 14.26 -17.84 -7.35
C ASN A 480 14.55 -18.57 -6.04
N ASN A 481 13.69 -18.39 -5.04
CA ASN A 481 13.82 -19.13 -3.78
C ASN A 481 12.85 -20.31 -3.79
N PHE A 482 13.39 -21.53 -3.81
CA PHE A 482 12.77 -22.67 -3.15
C PHE A 482 13.33 -22.72 -1.72
N PRO A 483 12.56 -22.39 -0.67
CA PRO A 483 13.01 -22.66 0.68
C PRO A 483 13.22 -24.16 0.85
N ARG A 484 14.44 -24.53 1.24
CA ARG A 484 14.79 -25.85 1.75
C ARG A 484 13.88 -26.20 2.94
N ARG A 485 13.22 -27.35 2.82
CA ARG A 485 12.56 -28.17 3.86
C ARG A 485 11.16 -27.76 4.34
N ASN A 486 10.28 -28.75 4.14
CA ASN A 486 8.98 -29.03 4.74
C ASN A 486 7.74 -28.38 4.11
N PHE A 487 7.31 -28.95 2.98
CA PHE A 487 5.93 -29.39 2.81
C PHE A 487 5.97 -30.84 2.37
N LEU A 488 5.53 -31.73 3.25
CA LEU A 488 5.82 -33.17 3.28
C LEU A 488 5.17 -34.01 2.16
N ASP A 489 4.63 -33.40 1.11
CA ASP A 489 3.92 -34.10 0.03
C ASP A 489 4.20 -33.52 -1.37
N LEU A 490 5.48 -33.43 -1.77
CA LEU A 490 5.85 -33.40 -3.19
C LEU A 490 6.87 -34.50 -3.48
N PHE A 491 6.43 -35.73 -3.23
CA PHE A 491 7.18 -36.97 -3.46
C PHE A 491 7.61 -37.09 -4.93
N HIS A 492 8.93 -37.18 -5.12
CA HIS A 492 9.64 -38.02 -6.09
C HIS A 492 10.25 -37.51 -7.40
N TYR A 493 10.11 -36.25 -7.83
CA TYR A 493 10.92 -35.77 -8.96
C TYR A 493 11.20 -34.28 -8.82
N LEU A 494 12.47 -33.94 -8.58
CA LEU A 494 13.22 -32.77 -9.08
C LEU A 494 14.54 -32.68 -8.29
N GLU A 495 15.49 -33.55 -8.63
CA GLU A 495 16.91 -33.23 -8.48
C GLU A 495 17.24 -32.15 -9.52
N LEU A 496 17.06 -30.87 -9.16
CA LEU A 496 17.65 -29.76 -9.91
C LEU A 496 18.36 -28.81 -8.95
N VAL A 497 19.61 -28.61 -9.32
CA VAL A 497 20.70 -27.94 -8.63
C VAL A 497 20.30 -26.56 -8.09
N ASP A 498 20.69 -26.33 -6.84
CA ASP A 498 20.65 -25.07 -6.11
C ASP A 498 21.55 -24.03 -6.80
N HIS A 499 20.95 -23.13 -7.58
CA HIS A 499 21.62 -21.98 -8.18
C HIS A 499 20.83 -20.71 -7.86
N SER A 500 20.92 -20.25 -6.60
CA SER A 500 20.69 -18.82 -6.32
C SER A 500 21.86 -18.04 -6.90
N PHE A 501 21.75 -17.59 -8.15
CA PHE A 501 22.68 -16.61 -8.71
C PHE A 501 22.25 -15.22 -8.25
N ASP A 502 23.18 -14.44 -7.71
CA ASP A 502 22.89 -13.08 -7.22
C ASP A 502 22.56 -12.15 -8.39
N THR A 503 21.32 -11.68 -8.45
CA THR A 503 20.87 -10.76 -9.49
C THR A 503 21.62 -9.42 -9.42
N ALA A 504 22.11 -9.03 -8.24
CA ALA A 504 22.97 -7.86 -8.08
C ALA A 504 24.32 -8.04 -8.79
N ASP A 505 24.90 -9.24 -8.74
CA ASP A 505 26.16 -9.56 -9.43
C ASP A 505 25.99 -9.46 -10.95
N LEU A 506 24.85 -9.89 -11.50
CA LEU A 506 24.59 -9.79 -12.94
C LEU A 506 24.47 -8.33 -13.42
N ILE A 507 23.77 -7.50 -12.63
CA ILE A 507 23.60 -6.08 -12.92
C ILE A 507 24.96 -5.38 -12.91
N SER A 508 25.80 -5.70 -11.92
CA SER A 508 27.16 -5.21 -11.79
C SER A 508 28.05 -5.65 -12.96
N GLU A 509 28.02 -6.95 -13.31
CA GLU A 509 28.75 -7.55 -14.44
C GLU A 509 28.44 -6.83 -15.77
N LEU A 510 27.16 -6.55 -16.01
CA LEU A 510 26.69 -5.92 -17.24
C LEU A 510 26.80 -4.38 -17.23
N LYS A 511 27.26 -3.77 -16.11
CA LYS A 511 27.36 -2.31 -15.92
C LYS A 511 26.04 -1.59 -16.21
N LEU A 512 24.92 -2.22 -15.90
CA LEU A 512 23.60 -1.68 -16.17
C LEU A 512 23.21 -0.65 -15.11
N ASN A 513 22.45 0.36 -15.52
CA ASN A 513 21.89 1.36 -14.61
C ASN A 513 20.51 0.90 -14.09
N VAL A 514 20.46 -0.32 -13.56
CA VAL A 514 19.25 -0.98 -13.02
C VAL A 514 19.40 -1.12 -11.51
N GLU A 515 18.39 -0.67 -10.77
CA GLU A 515 18.28 -0.83 -9.33
C GLU A 515 17.69 -2.22 -9.01
N TYR A 516 18.43 -3.01 -8.22
CA TYR A 516 17.84 -4.19 -7.59
C TYR A 516 16.99 -3.73 -6.40
N VAL A 517 15.72 -4.09 -6.41
CA VAL A 517 14.73 -3.74 -5.38
C VAL A 517 14.12 -5.02 -4.82
N SER A 518 13.62 -4.99 -3.58
CA SER A 518 12.95 -6.18 -3.05
C SER A 518 11.66 -6.44 -3.81
N PHE A 519 11.27 -7.70 -3.94
CA PHE A 519 10.00 -8.06 -4.59
C PHE A 519 8.79 -7.43 -3.88
N LYS A 520 8.89 -7.23 -2.55
CA LYS A 520 7.87 -6.54 -1.75
C LYS A 520 7.77 -5.07 -2.18
N ASP A 521 8.88 -4.38 -2.37
CA ASP A 521 8.89 -2.98 -2.85
C ASP A 521 8.30 -2.86 -4.25
N ILE A 522 8.60 -3.81 -5.13
CA ILE A 522 7.98 -3.91 -6.45
C ILE A 522 6.47 -4.08 -6.33
N LEU A 523 5.96 -4.95 -5.46
CA LEU A 523 4.52 -5.15 -5.29
C LEU A 523 3.84 -3.92 -4.69
N THR A 524 4.44 -3.28 -3.69
CA THR A 524 3.88 -2.09 -3.04
C THR A 524 3.90 -0.88 -3.97
N GLU A 525 4.95 -0.69 -4.78
CA GLU A 525 5.04 0.40 -5.76
C GLU A 525 4.19 0.18 -7.02
N ASN A 526 3.97 -1.09 -7.42
CA ASN A 526 3.42 -1.36 -8.74
C ASN A 526 1.91 -1.18 -8.85
N PHE A 527 1.11 -1.72 -7.95
CA PHE A 527 -0.31 -1.92 -8.27
C PHE A 527 -1.27 -1.35 -7.25
N PHE A 528 -0.90 -1.37 -5.97
CA PHE A 528 -1.85 -1.11 -4.89
C PHE A 528 -1.20 -0.40 -3.70
N THR A 529 -0.61 0.78 -3.90
CA THR A 529 -0.84 1.84 -2.90
C THR A 529 -2.25 2.38 -3.12
N CYS A 530 -3.26 1.54 -2.88
CA CYS A 530 -4.43 2.10 -2.25
C CYS A 530 -3.86 2.74 -0.99
N LYS A 531 -4.16 4.02 -0.73
CA LYS A 531 -3.80 4.62 0.57
C LYS A 531 -4.33 3.80 1.76
N LEU A 532 -5.13 2.76 1.53
CA LEU A 532 -5.56 1.73 2.47
C LEU A 532 -4.43 0.75 2.88
N SER A 533 -3.53 0.33 1.98
CA SER A 533 -2.64 -0.84 2.14
C SER A 533 -1.17 -0.52 2.45
N CYS A 534 -0.88 0.59 3.15
CA CYS A 534 0.44 0.70 3.77
C CYS A 534 0.50 -0.29 4.94
N ASN A 535 1.24 -1.38 4.74
CA ASN A 535 1.68 -2.40 5.70
C ASN A 535 0.75 -3.58 6.01
N ILE A 536 0.28 -4.31 5.01
CA ILE A 536 -0.05 -5.75 5.19
C ILE A 536 0.45 -6.53 3.98
N PHE A 537 1.70 -7.02 4.06
CA PHE A 537 2.27 -8.25 3.48
C PHE A 537 3.76 -8.32 3.80
#